data_AF-Q3S4M4-F1
#
_entry.id   AF-Q3S4M4-F1
#
_cell.length_a   1.000
_cell.length_b   1.000
_cell.length_c   1.000
_cell.angle_alpha   90.00
_cell.angle_beta   90.00
_cell.angle_gamma   90.00
#
_symmetry.space_group_name_H-M   'P 1'
#
loop_
_entity.id
_entity.type
_entity.pdbx_description
1 polymer ?
#
loop_
_entity_poly.entity_id
_entity_poly.type
_entity_poly.pdbx_seq_one_letter_code
_entity_poly.pdbx_strand_id
1 'polypeptide(L)'
;AEQFCSDMYHAGTMSHLAGVLSSLPPEMDLSQVKLPSTGNQFRAKWGGHGTGWFNDDFALLQAMMGPKIVDYWTKGPAAERAQERLGQTLPANRMVMQHMTVFPTCSFLPGVNTVRTWHPRGPNEVEVWSFIVVDADAPEDIKEEYRRKNIFTFNQGGTY
;
A
#
# COMPACT_ATOMS: atom_id res chain seq x y z
N ALA A 1 5.45 0.43 -13.92
CA ALA A 1 6.65 0.56 -13.06
C ALA A 1 6.79 1.97 -12.48
N GLU A 2 6.81 3.03 -13.30
CA GLU A 2 6.97 4.43 -12.85
C GLU A 2 5.94 4.85 -11.80
N GLN A 3 4.65 4.57 -12.03
CA GLN A 3 3.57 4.95 -11.11
C GLN A 3 3.82 4.43 -9.67
N PHE A 4 4.21 3.17 -9.51
CA PHE A 4 4.55 2.59 -8.20
C PHE A 4 5.87 3.16 -7.62
N CYS A 5 6.72 3.75 -8.45
CA CYS A 5 7.98 4.35 -8.03
C CYS A 5 7.77 5.71 -7.34
N SER A 6 6.94 6.58 -7.94
CA SER A 6 6.88 8.00 -7.54
C SER A 6 5.49 8.66 -7.61
N ASP A 7 4.45 7.95 -8.02
CA ASP A 7 3.16 8.57 -8.30
C ASP A 7 2.14 8.32 -7.18
N MET A 8 2.34 8.94 -6.00
CA MET A 8 1.23 9.09 -5.05
C MET A 8 0.18 10.10 -5.55
N TYR A 9 0.56 10.93 -6.53
CA TYR A 9 -0.23 12.05 -7.00
C TYR A 9 -1.55 11.61 -7.66
N HIS A 10 -1.52 10.56 -8.50
CA HIS A 10 -2.74 10.02 -9.11
C HIS A 10 -3.75 9.53 -8.05
N ALA A 11 -3.25 8.94 -6.95
CA ALA A 11 -4.07 8.43 -5.85
C ALA A 11 -4.61 9.55 -4.96
N GLY A 12 -3.81 10.58 -4.71
CA GLY A 12 -4.22 11.77 -3.96
C GLY A 12 -5.11 12.74 -4.74
N THR A 13 -5.49 12.41 -5.98
CA THR A 13 -6.32 13.27 -6.84
C THR A 13 -7.58 12.54 -7.30
N MET A 14 -7.60 12.02 -8.54
CA MET A 14 -8.84 11.58 -9.18
C MET A 14 -8.91 10.09 -9.46
N SER A 15 -7.76 9.42 -9.63
CA SER A 15 -7.72 8.06 -10.18
C SER A 15 -8.48 7.04 -9.34
N HIS A 16 -8.53 7.24 -8.02
CA HIS A 16 -9.06 6.26 -7.07
C HIS A 16 -10.27 6.73 -6.26
N LEU A 17 -10.96 7.80 -6.67
CA LEU A 17 -12.15 8.27 -5.93
C LEU A 17 -13.22 7.17 -5.78
N ALA A 18 -13.49 6.40 -6.84
CA ALA A 18 -14.42 5.28 -6.79
C ALA A 18 -13.89 4.11 -5.95
N GLY A 19 -12.58 3.83 -6.02
CA GLY A 19 -11.93 2.80 -5.19
C GLY A 19 -12.03 3.13 -3.70
N VAL A 20 -11.77 4.39 -3.33
CA VAL A 20 -11.96 4.90 -1.96
C VAL A 20 -13.40 4.73 -1.52
N LEU A 21 -14.37 5.20 -2.31
CA LEU A 21 -15.79 5.07 -1.99
C LEU A 21 -16.20 3.60 -1.76
N SER A 22 -15.69 2.67 -2.57
CA SER A 22 -16.00 1.24 -2.45
C SER A 22 -15.47 0.60 -1.16
N SER A 23 -14.42 1.17 -0.56
CA SER A 23 -13.72 0.59 0.58
C SER A 23 -14.20 1.18 1.91
N LEU A 24 -14.84 2.35 1.86
CA LEU A 24 -15.46 2.98 3.02
C LEU A 24 -16.63 2.14 3.57
N PRO A 25 -16.94 2.29 4.87
CA PRO A 25 -18.23 1.87 5.40
C PRO A 25 -19.38 2.47 4.59
N PRO A 26 -20.49 1.74 4.36
CA PRO A 26 -21.61 2.21 3.51
C PRO A 26 -22.24 3.53 3.93
N GLU A 27 -22.12 3.88 5.20
CA GLU A 27 -22.62 5.12 5.80
C GLU A 27 -21.70 6.33 5.60
N MET A 28 -20.49 6.12 5.06
CA MET A 28 -19.51 7.17 4.81
C MET A 28 -19.43 7.55 3.33
N ASP A 29 -19.19 8.83 3.06
CA ASP A 29 -18.89 9.37 1.73
C ASP A 29 -17.52 10.04 1.64
N LEU A 30 -17.14 10.46 0.42
CA LEU A 30 -15.83 11.05 0.13
C LEU A 30 -15.58 12.39 0.86
N SER A 31 -16.63 13.14 1.21
CA SER A 31 -16.48 14.41 1.94
C SER A 31 -16.00 14.21 3.38
N GLN A 32 -16.19 13.00 3.92
CA GLN A 32 -15.76 12.59 5.26
C GLN A 32 -14.34 12.01 5.26
N VAL A 33 -13.73 11.79 4.08
CA VAL A 33 -12.36 11.31 3.95
C VAL A 33 -11.42 12.50 3.81
N LYS A 34 -10.61 12.72 4.84
CA LYS A 34 -9.53 13.69 4.79
C LYS A 34 -8.28 13.03 4.18
N LEU A 35 -7.87 13.48 3.00
CA LEU A 35 -6.57 13.08 2.46
C LEU A 35 -5.44 13.65 3.35
N PRO A 36 -4.42 12.83 3.70
CA PRO A 36 -3.28 13.33 4.43
C PRO A 36 -2.56 14.43 3.63
N SER A 37 -2.22 15.54 4.29
CA SER A 37 -1.53 16.67 3.66
C SER A 37 -0.01 16.64 3.85
N THR A 38 0.50 15.63 4.56
CA THR A 38 1.92 15.45 4.84
C THR A 38 2.38 14.09 4.32
N GLY A 39 3.52 14.05 3.66
CA GLY A 39 4.10 12.84 3.10
C GLY A 39 5.50 13.12 2.58
N ASN A 40 6.23 12.06 2.27
CA ASN A 40 7.59 12.13 1.76
C ASN A 40 7.79 11.14 0.62
N GLN A 41 8.83 11.40 -0.18
CA GLN A 41 9.24 10.53 -1.26
C GLN A 41 10.74 10.34 -1.24
N PHE A 42 11.16 9.09 -1.42
CA PHE A 42 12.54 8.67 -1.50
C PHE A 42 12.91 8.36 -2.96
N ARG A 43 14.07 8.86 -3.36
CA ARG A 43 14.78 8.46 -4.56
C ARG A 43 16.08 7.78 -4.14
N ALA A 44 16.33 6.59 -4.66
CA ALA A 44 17.62 5.92 -4.43
C ALA A 44 18.78 6.73 -5.01
N LYS A 45 19.92 6.75 -4.30
CA LYS A 45 21.15 7.43 -4.73
C LYS A 45 21.61 6.97 -6.13
N TRP A 46 21.34 5.71 -6.45
CA TRP A 46 21.63 5.09 -7.73
C TRP A 46 20.57 4.03 -8.07
N GLY A 47 20.44 3.66 -9.34
CA GLY A 47 19.66 2.48 -9.75
C GLY A 47 18.18 2.73 -10.07
N GLY A 48 17.66 3.95 -9.85
CA GLY A 48 16.31 4.32 -10.29
C GLY A 48 15.16 3.78 -9.41
N HIS A 49 15.47 3.26 -8.22
CA HIS A 49 14.44 2.84 -7.25
C HIS A 49 13.80 4.06 -6.57
N GLY A 50 12.55 3.90 -6.16
CA GLY A 50 11.81 4.96 -5.48
C GLY A 50 10.65 4.42 -4.66
N THR A 51 10.29 5.19 -3.63
CA THR A 51 9.12 4.91 -2.80
C THR A 51 8.57 6.20 -2.21
N GLY A 52 7.24 6.31 -2.07
CA GLY A 52 6.58 7.43 -1.41
C GLY A 52 5.52 6.95 -0.42
N TRP A 53 5.16 7.81 0.53
CA TRP A 53 4.20 7.53 1.59
C TRP A 53 3.60 8.82 2.15
N PHE A 54 2.43 8.71 2.79
CA PHE A 54 1.89 9.74 3.68
C PHE A 54 2.40 9.54 5.11
N ASN A 55 2.40 10.60 5.91
CA ASN A 55 2.85 10.55 7.30
C ASN A 55 1.67 10.46 8.28
N ASP A 56 1.75 9.55 9.25
CA ASP A 56 0.94 9.45 10.48
C ASP A 56 -0.54 9.09 10.36
N ASP A 57 -1.25 9.63 9.35
CA ASP A 57 -2.70 9.48 9.25
C ASP A 57 -3.08 8.16 8.55
N PHE A 58 -3.25 7.11 9.36
CA PHE A 58 -3.65 5.78 8.91
C PHE A 58 -5.12 5.66 8.48
N ALA A 59 -5.93 6.73 8.55
CA ALA A 59 -7.35 6.66 8.18
C ALA A 59 -7.55 6.21 6.73
N LEU A 60 -6.68 6.66 5.81
CA LEU A 60 -6.74 6.24 4.40
C LEU A 60 -6.38 4.76 4.21
N LEU A 61 -5.36 4.27 4.93
CA LEU A 61 -5.03 2.84 4.92
C LEU A 61 -6.16 2.01 5.55
N GLN A 62 -6.81 2.54 6.59
CA GLN A 62 -7.94 1.88 7.25
C GLN A 62 -9.17 1.82 6.35
N ALA A 63 -9.46 2.88 5.60
CA ALA A 63 -10.52 2.87 4.59
C ALA A 63 -10.28 1.74 3.57
N MET A 64 -9.05 1.57 3.10
CA MET A 64 -8.71 0.56 2.09
C MET A 64 -8.63 -0.88 2.66
N MET A 65 -7.82 -1.07 3.71
CA MET A 65 -7.46 -2.40 4.25
C MET A 65 -8.34 -2.82 5.43
N GLY A 66 -9.20 -1.94 5.94
CA GLY A 66 -10.04 -2.19 7.10
C GLY A 66 -9.30 -2.04 8.44
N PRO A 67 -10.06 -1.88 9.54
CA PRO A 67 -9.50 -1.65 10.87
C PRO A 67 -8.66 -2.82 11.39
N LYS A 68 -9.01 -4.05 11.00
CA LYS A 68 -8.33 -5.26 11.46
C LYS A 68 -6.86 -5.32 11.03
N ILE A 69 -6.59 -5.00 9.76
CA ILE A 69 -5.21 -4.94 9.23
C ILE A 69 -4.48 -3.74 9.81
N VAL A 70 -5.12 -2.58 9.89
CA VAL A 70 -4.47 -1.38 10.45
C VAL A 70 -4.11 -1.56 11.92
N ASP A 71 -4.97 -2.18 12.72
CA ASP A 71 -4.66 -2.50 14.12
C ASP A 71 -3.48 -3.47 14.22
N TYR A 72 -3.43 -4.53 13.40
CA TYR A 72 -2.27 -5.42 13.32
C TYR A 72 -0.98 -4.68 12.94
N TRP A 73 -1.07 -3.75 11.99
CA TRP A 73 0.07 -3.01 11.46
C TRP A 73 0.59 -1.93 12.43
N THR A 74 -0.28 -1.37 13.27
CA THR A 74 0.03 -0.17 14.07
C THR A 74 0.01 -0.39 15.59
N LYS A 75 -0.55 -1.51 16.07
CA LYS A 75 -0.76 -1.78 17.50
C LYS A 75 -0.33 -3.18 17.89
N GLY A 76 -0.02 -3.34 19.18
CA GLY A 76 0.23 -4.64 19.79
C GLY A 76 1.60 -5.25 19.44
N PRO A 77 1.82 -6.52 19.84
CA PRO A 77 3.16 -7.12 19.82
C PRO A 77 3.82 -7.20 18.45
N ALA A 78 3.03 -7.37 17.38
CA ALA A 78 3.55 -7.42 16.01
C ALA A 78 4.09 -6.05 15.56
N ALA A 79 3.31 -4.98 15.77
CA ALA A 79 3.73 -3.62 15.46
C ALA A 79 4.93 -3.18 16.32
N GLU A 80 4.96 -3.52 17.61
CA GLU A 80 6.09 -3.26 18.50
C GLU A 80 7.38 -3.94 18.01
N ARG A 81 7.28 -5.22 17.62
CA ARG A 81 8.40 -5.97 17.05
C ARG A 81 8.87 -5.38 15.72
N ALA A 82 7.96 -4.94 14.85
CA ALA A 82 8.31 -4.26 13.62
C ALA A 82 9.05 -2.95 13.90
N GLN A 83 8.57 -2.16 14.87
CA GLN A 83 9.19 -0.90 15.29
C GLN A 83 10.60 -1.12 15.87
N GLU A 84 10.81 -2.15 16.69
CA GLU A 84 12.13 -2.50 17.22
C GLU A 84 13.14 -2.77 16.10
N ARG A 85 12.71 -3.48 15.04
CA ARG A 85 13.57 -3.86 13.91
C ARG A 85 13.81 -2.71 12.92
N LEU A 86 12.79 -1.93 12.61
CA LEU A 86 12.82 -0.93 11.54
C LEU A 86 13.20 0.47 12.04
N GLY A 87 12.83 0.81 13.29
CA GLY A 87 12.95 2.15 13.85
C GLY A 87 14.38 2.68 13.97
N GLN A 88 15.39 1.80 13.91
CA GLN A 88 16.80 2.19 13.88
C GLN A 88 17.23 2.79 12.53
N THR A 89 16.52 2.46 11.43
CA THR A 89 16.90 2.87 10.07
C THR A 89 16.00 3.97 9.52
N LEU A 90 14.70 3.87 9.76
CA LEU A 90 13.71 4.81 9.26
C LEU A 90 12.45 4.80 10.15
N PRO A 91 11.69 5.90 10.22
CA PRO A 91 10.47 5.98 11.03
C PRO A 91 9.29 5.22 10.39
N ALA A 92 9.44 3.91 10.22
CA ALA A 92 8.52 3.03 9.50
C ALA A 92 7.09 3.06 10.07
N ASN A 93 6.95 3.19 11.39
CA ASN A 93 5.67 3.29 12.09
C ASN A 93 4.83 4.52 11.72
N ARG A 94 5.40 5.49 11.00
CA ARG A 94 4.68 6.69 10.52
C ARG A 94 4.35 6.63 9.04
N MET A 95 4.81 5.61 8.32
CA MET A 95 4.66 5.49 6.87
C MET A 95 3.31 4.87 6.53
N VAL A 96 2.46 5.63 5.85
CA VAL A 96 1.09 5.24 5.49
C VAL A 96 0.96 5.17 3.97
N MET A 97 0.22 4.17 3.47
CA MET A 97 -0.06 4.01 2.03
C MET A 97 1.22 3.99 1.19
N GLN A 98 2.27 3.30 1.66
CA GLN A 98 3.55 3.31 0.97
C GLN A 98 3.43 2.62 -0.40
N HIS A 99 4.03 3.24 -1.42
CA HIS A 99 4.22 2.63 -2.73
C HIS A 99 5.71 2.53 -3.05
N MET A 100 6.16 1.46 -3.72
CA MET A 100 7.57 1.28 -4.04
C MET A 100 7.78 0.55 -5.37
N THR A 101 8.85 0.94 -6.07
CA THR A 101 9.43 0.18 -7.17
C THR A 101 10.93 -0.02 -6.95
N VAL A 102 11.36 -1.27 -7.04
CA VAL A 102 12.75 -1.64 -7.29
C VAL A 102 12.90 -1.81 -8.80
N PHE A 103 13.58 -0.85 -9.43
CA PHE A 103 13.90 -0.88 -10.85
C PHE A 103 14.49 -2.24 -11.30
N PRO A 104 14.08 -2.79 -12.45
CA PRO A 104 13.21 -2.15 -13.45
C PRO A 104 11.71 -2.35 -13.20
N THR A 105 11.29 -3.52 -12.76
CA THR A 105 9.87 -3.93 -12.84
C THR A 105 9.33 -4.65 -11.61
N CYS A 106 10.03 -4.60 -10.48
CA CYS A 106 9.51 -5.11 -9.20
C CYS A 106 8.80 -3.97 -8.45
N SER A 107 7.51 -4.13 -8.20
CA SER A 107 6.71 -3.13 -7.48
C SER A 107 5.88 -3.76 -6.38
N PHE A 108 5.73 -3.04 -5.26
CA PHE A 108 4.95 -3.51 -4.11
C PHE A 108 4.45 -2.35 -3.27
N LEU A 109 3.43 -2.61 -2.45
CA LEU A 109 2.76 -1.62 -1.60
C LEU A 109 2.84 -2.05 -0.12
N PRO A 110 3.85 -1.61 0.66
CA PRO A 110 3.92 -1.96 2.08
C PRO A 110 2.67 -1.51 2.86
N GLY A 111 2.13 -2.40 3.68
CA GLY A 111 0.87 -2.21 4.42
C GLY A 111 -0.34 -2.81 3.68
N VAL A 112 -0.40 -2.71 2.35
CA VAL A 112 -1.38 -3.42 1.50
C VAL A 112 -0.90 -4.83 1.17
N ASN A 113 0.41 -4.97 0.95
CA ASN A 113 1.18 -6.19 0.72
C ASN A 113 0.92 -6.93 -0.60
N THR A 114 0.36 -6.25 -1.61
CA THR A 114 0.47 -6.72 -3.00
C THR A 114 1.91 -6.53 -3.50
N VAL A 115 2.41 -7.54 -4.20
CA VAL A 115 3.70 -7.55 -4.89
C VAL A 115 3.48 -7.96 -6.33
N ARG A 116 4.15 -7.31 -7.28
CA ARG A 116 4.01 -7.65 -8.70
C ARG A 116 5.26 -7.43 -9.52
N THR A 117 5.38 -8.22 -10.58
CA THR A 117 6.33 -8.00 -11.68
C THR A 117 5.58 -7.54 -12.92
N TRP A 118 6.11 -6.49 -13.56
CA TRP A 118 5.65 -6.01 -14.87
C TRP A 118 6.47 -6.72 -15.97
N HIS A 119 5.92 -7.77 -16.59
CA HIS A 119 6.60 -8.52 -17.64
C HIS A 119 6.39 -7.87 -19.01
N PRO A 120 7.41 -7.27 -19.65
CA PRO A 120 7.24 -6.60 -20.94
C PRO A 120 6.89 -7.61 -22.05
N ARG A 121 5.99 -7.20 -22.95
CA ARG A 121 5.58 -7.93 -24.16
C ARG A 121 5.68 -7.03 -25.39
N GLY A 122 6.88 -6.49 -25.59
CA GLY A 122 7.13 -5.40 -26.56
C GLY A 122 6.76 -4.02 -26.00
N PRO A 123 6.79 -2.96 -26.83
CA PRO A 123 6.60 -1.58 -26.36
C PRO A 123 5.15 -1.23 -26.00
N ASN A 124 4.17 -2.02 -26.42
CA ASN A 124 2.74 -1.71 -26.29
C ASN A 124 1.97 -2.64 -25.35
N GLU A 125 2.62 -3.63 -24.74
CA GLU A 125 1.95 -4.63 -23.91
C GLU A 125 2.81 -5.02 -22.69
N VAL A 126 2.13 -5.34 -21.59
CA VAL A 126 2.72 -5.83 -20.35
C VAL A 126 1.82 -6.90 -19.74
N GLU A 127 2.42 -7.98 -19.25
CA GLU A 127 1.74 -8.93 -18.36
C GLU A 127 2.00 -8.53 -16.91
N VAL A 128 0.98 -8.64 -16.07
CA VAL A 128 1.07 -8.29 -14.65
C VAL A 128 0.95 -9.57 -13.82
N TRP A 129 2.05 -10.00 -13.23
CA TRP A 129 2.07 -11.17 -12.36
C TRP A 129 2.15 -10.68 -10.92
N SER A 130 1.04 -10.82 -10.19
CA SER A 130 0.92 -10.35 -8.81
C SER A 130 0.65 -11.49 -7.83
N PHE A 131 1.18 -11.35 -6.62
CA PHE A 131 0.92 -12.21 -5.47
C PHE A 131 0.85 -11.35 -4.20
N ILE A 132 0.43 -11.96 -3.10
CA ILE A 132 0.26 -11.28 -1.81
C ILE A 132 1.25 -11.88 -0.83
N VAL A 133 1.89 -11.03 -0.04
CA VAL A 133 2.74 -11.47 1.08
C VAL A 133 2.08 -11.16 2.41
N VAL A 134 2.34 -11.99 3.40
CA VAL A 134 1.90 -11.83 4.79
C VAL A 134 3.06 -12.23 5.70
N ASP A 135 3.13 -11.65 6.89
CA ASP A 135 4.09 -12.12 7.88
C ASP A 135 3.77 -13.58 8.23
N ALA A 136 4.82 -14.42 8.26
CA ALA A 136 4.64 -15.87 8.38
C ALA A 136 3.98 -16.26 9.71
N ASP A 137 4.29 -15.54 10.79
CA ASP A 137 3.76 -15.71 12.13
C ASP A 137 2.53 -14.85 12.43
N ALA A 138 1.99 -14.13 11.44
CA ALA A 138 0.72 -13.43 11.60
C ALA A 138 -0.41 -14.43 11.92
N PRO A 139 -1.41 -14.02 12.74
CA PRO A 139 -2.61 -14.83 12.95
C PRO A 139 -3.31 -15.19 11.63
N GLU A 140 -3.86 -16.39 11.52
CA GLU A 140 -4.50 -16.87 10.28
C GLU A 140 -5.65 -15.96 9.82
N ASP A 141 -6.38 -15.37 10.76
CA ASP A 141 -7.48 -14.45 10.46
C ASP A 141 -7.00 -13.07 9.97
N ILE A 142 -5.74 -12.70 10.25
CA ILE A 142 -5.08 -11.53 9.64
C ILE A 142 -4.61 -11.87 8.23
N LYS A 143 -4.04 -13.06 8.01
CA LYS A 143 -3.65 -13.53 6.67
C LYS A 143 -4.85 -13.60 5.72
N GLU A 144 -5.97 -14.13 6.21
CA GLU A 144 -7.23 -14.18 5.47
C GLU A 144 -7.78 -12.79 5.17
N GLU A 145 -7.70 -11.84 6.11
CA GLU A 145 -8.13 -10.46 5.87
C GLU A 145 -7.27 -9.81 4.78
N TYR A 146 -5.94 -9.99 4.81
CA TYR A 146 -5.02 -9.53 3.76
C TYR A 146 -5.40 -10.11 2.40
N ARG A 147 -5.71 -11.42 2.33
CA ARG A 147 -6.14 -12.09 1.10
C ARG A 147 -7.41 -11.45 0.53
N ARG A 148 -8.46 -11.29 1.34
CA ARG A 148 -9.74 -10.72 0.90
C ARG A 148 -9.60 -9.28 0.45
N LYS A 149 -8.87 -8.46 1.22
CA LYS A 149 -8.67 -7.04 0.90
C LYS A 149 -7.85 -6.84 -0.36
N ASN A 150 -6.82 -7.64 -0.60
CA ASN A 150 -6.06 -7.57 -1.86
C ASN A 150 -6.90 -8.02 -3.08
N ILE A 151 -7.70 -9.08 -2.95
CA ILE A 151 -8.63 -9.49 -4.03
C ILE A 151 -9.62 -8.37 -4.36
N PHE A 152 -10.13 -7.70 -3.33
CA PHE A 152 -11.09 -6.60 -3.49
C PHE A 152 -10.48 -5.35 -4.12
N THR A 153 -9.20 -5.07 -3.84
CA THR A 153 -8.54 -3.80 -4.23
C THR A 153 -7.58 -3.96 -5.40
N PHE A 154 -6.37 -4.48 -5.19
CA PHE A 154 -5.27 -4.45 -6.16
C PHE A 154 -5.10 -5.69 -7.04
N ASN A 155 -6.05 -6.63 -7.01
CA ASN A 155 -6.13 -7.67 -8.03
C ASN A 155 -6.71 -7.11 -9.33
N GLN A 156 -6.44 -7.79 -10.45
CA GLN A 156 -7.18 -7.51 -11.68
C GLN A 156 -8.69 -7.71 -11.43
N GLY A 157 -9.49 -6.68 -11.71
CA GLY A 157 -10.93 -6.65 -11.42
C GLY A 157 -11.29 -6.16 -10.01
N GLY A 158 -10.30 -5.81 -9.19
CA GLY A 158 -10.50 -5.08 -7.95
C GLY A 158 -10.85 -3.61 -8.19
N THR A 159 -11.13 -2.88 -7.12
CA THR A 159 -11.69 -1.52 -7.18
C THR A 159 -10.64 -0.41 -7.36
N TYR A 160 -9.34 -0.76 -7.41
CA TYR A 160 -8.19 0.14 -7.58
C TYR A 160 -7.29 -0.24 -8.75
#